data_AF-A0A5B0FNP5-F1
#
_entry.id   AF-A0A5B0FNP5-F1
#
_cell.length_a   1.000
_cell.length_b   1.000
_cell.length_c   1.000
_cell.angle_alpha   90.00
_cell.angle_beta   90.00
_cell.angle_gamma   90.00
#
_symmetry.space_group_name_H-M   'P 1'
#
loop_
_entity.id
_entity.type
_entity.pdbx_description
1 polymer ?
#
loop_
_entity_poly.entity_id
_entity_poly.type
_entity_poly.pdbx_seq_one_letter_code
_entity_poly.pdbx_strand_id
1 'polypeptide(L)'
;MISLLKYYLTSMYAKGYAVLAIWLTIFRELFAKYVFNDWEFFRFLFVLIVADTVFAMWKIVRKEGWRALSFKEANGLLVKCFLYFGVLVLAHSLGNFTIHGKPFTYFTWIDYFLYSYMIAKEAMSVAKNINAIKPDWVPKWVIERLDKFQQTGKLEDLAKDKDEPPKPQEPQLNS
;
A
#
# COMPACT_ATOMS: atom_id res chain seq x y z
N MET A 1 48.02 -15.63 27.18
CA MET A 1 47.91 -14.57 26.13
C MET A 1 46.67 -14.76 25.25
N ILE A 2 46.45 -15.95 24.65
CA ILE A 2 45.29 -16.24 23.78
C ILE A 2 43.93 -16.16 24.51
N SER A 3 43.85 -16.58 25.77
CA SER A 3 42.62 -16.50 26.58
C SER A 3 42.20 -15.05 26.89
N LEU A 4 43.17 -14.19 27.22
CA LEU A 4 42.96 -12.75 27.45
C LEU A 4 42.50 -12.05 26.17
N LEU A 5 43.11 -12.37 25.02
CA LEU A 5 42.72 -11.82 23.73
C LEU A 5 41.28 -12.20 23.37
N LYS A 6 40.90 -13.48 23.55
CA LYS A 6 39.52 -13.94 23.33
C LYS A 6 38.53 -13.20 24.23
N TYR A 7 38.82 -13.11 25.53
CA TYR A 7 37.97 -12.39 26.49
C TYR A 7 37.79 -10.92 26.10
N TYR A 8 38.87 -10.24 25.72
CA TYR A 8 38.86 -8.84 25.31
C TYR A 8 38.05 -8.62 24.03
N LEU A 9 38.20 -9.51 23.04
CA LEU A 9 37.43 -9.49 21.79
C LEU A 9 35.94 -9.74 22.05
N THR A 10 35.56 -10.73 22.87
CA THR A 10 34.15 -10.96 23.23
C THR A 10 33.55 -9.79 24.00
N SER A 11 34.32 -9.15 24.90
CA SER A 11 33.90 -7.95 25.61
C SER A 11 33.70 -6.76 24.65
N MET A 12 34.62 -6.55 23.70
CA MET A 12 34.46 -5.52 22.67
C MET A 12 33.26 -5.76 21.77
N TYR A 13 33.05 -7.01 21.33
CA TYR A 13 31.86 -7.37 20.54
C TYR A 13 30.57 -7.15 21.33
N ALA A 14 30.50 -7.62 22.59
CA ALA A 14 29.32 -7.44 23.43
C ALA A 14 29.01 -5.95 23.69
N LYS A 15 30.02 -5.14 23.98
CA LYS A 15 29.88 -3.68 24.13
C LYS A 15 29.48 -3.01 22.82
N GLY A 16 30.04 -3.45 21.69
CA GLY A 16 29.69 -2.98 20.36
C GLY A 16 28.23 -3.27 20.01
N TYR A 17 27.75 -4.49 20.28
CA TYR A 17 26.34 -4.84 20.11
C TYR A 17 25.42 -4.02 21.02
N ALA A 18 25.81 -3.76 22.27
CA ALA A 18 25.03 -2.93 23.18
C ALA A 18 24.89 -1.49 22.66
N VAL A 19 25.98 -0.89 22.19
CA VAL A 19 25.95 0.46 21.58
C VAL A 19 25.09 0.49 20.32
N LEU A 20 25.23 -0.50 19.44
CA LEU A 20 24.39 -0.64 18.24
C LEU A 20 22.90 -0.78 18.59
N ALA A 21 22.56 -1.60 19.58
CA ALA A 21 21.18 -1.82 20.01
C ALA A 21 20.55 -0.54 20.56
N ILE A 22 21.31 0.27 21.31
CA ILE A 22 20.85 1.58 21.79
C ILE A 22 20.53 2.49 20.61
N TRP A 23 21.45 2.62 19.65
CA TRP A 23 21.23 3.44 18.45
C TRP A 23 20.05 2.96 17.62
N LEU A 24 19.90 1.65 17.42
CA LEU A 24 18.76 1.07 16.72
C LEU A 24 17.44 1.32 17.45
N THR A 25 17.45 1.31 18.78
CA THR A 25 16.26 1.60 19.59
C THR A 25 15.85 3.06 19.46
N ILE A 26 16.79 3.99 19.62
CA ILE A 26 16.55 5.43 19.42
C ILE A 26 16.05 5.68 18.00
N PHE A 27 16.70 5.10 17.00
CA PHE A 27 16.28 5.22 15.61
C PHE A 27 14.87 4.68 15.40
N ARG A 28 14.55 3.49 15.95
CA ARG A 28 13.21 2.89 15.86
C ARG A 28 12.15 3.77 16.49
N GLU A 29 12.42 4.36 17.66
CA GLU A 29 11.48 5.26 18.33
C GLU A 29 11.25 6.55 17.53
N LEU A 30 12.31 7.17 17.02
CA LEU A 30 12.20 8.35 16.16
C LEU A 30 11.47 8.03 14.85
N PHE A 31 11.76 6.88 14.25
CA PHE A 31 11.11 6.43 13.02
C PHE A 31 9.62 6.16 13.26
N ALA A 32 9.27 5.43 14.32
CA ALA A 32 7.88 5.17 14.67
C ALA A 32 7.11 6.45 14.98
N LYS A 33 7.77 7.44 15.59
CA LYS A 33 7.12 8.71 15.93
C LYS A 33 6.90 9.60 14.72
N TYR A 34 7.90 9.77 13.86
CA TYR A 34 7.89 10.81 12.82
C TYR A 34 7.71 10.28 11.40
N VAL A 35 8.00 9.00 11.14
CA VAL A 35 8.00 8.45 9.78
C VAL A 35 6.80 7.53 9.60
N PHE A 36 6.73 6.43 10.36
CA PHE A 36 5.68 5.43 10.18
C PHE A 36 5.67 4.40 11.31
N ASN A 37 4.49 4.03 11.79
CA ASN A 37 4.32 2.99 12.83
C ASN A 37 3.32 1.87 12.48
N ASP A 38 2.58 1.96 11.38
CA ASP A 38 1.52 0.99 11.03
C ASP A 38 2.04 -0.20 10.20
N TRP A 39 2.84 -1.06 10.84
CA TRP A 39 3.40 -2.25 10.19
C TRP A 39 2.35 -3.27 9.74
N GLU A 40 1.13 -3.22 10.27
CA GLU A 40 0.04 -4.08 9.81
C GLU A 40 -0.44 -3.65 8.44
N PHE A 41 -0.78 -2.36 8.26
CA PHE A 41 -1.14 -1.83 6.97
C PHE A 41 -0.05 -2.06 5.92
N PHE A 42 1.22 -1.81 6.28
CA PHE A 42 2.34 -2.02 5.36
C PHE A 42 2.44 -3.46 4.86
N ARG A 43 2.18 -4.46 5.72
CA ARG A 43 2.19 -5.88 5.32
C ARG A 43 1.12 -6.18 4.27
N PHE A 44 -0.10 -5.70 4.46
CA PHE A 44 -1.18 -5.88 3.48
C PHE A 44 -0.90 -5.16 2.16
N LEU A 45 -0.43 -3.91 2.24
CA LEU A 45 -0.02 -3.15 1.07
C LEU A 45 1.10 -3.86 0.29
N PHE A 46 2.12 -4.37 1.00
CA PHE A 46 3.24 -5.08 0.40
C PHE A 46 2.77 -6.33 -0.37
N VAL A 47 1.86 -7.12 0.21
CA VAL A 47 1.26 -8.28 -0.46
C VAL A 47 0.56 -7.88 -1.75
N LEU A 48 -0.18 -6.77 -1.76
CA LEU A 48 -0.85 -6.29 -2.98
C LEU A 48 0.12 -5.83 -4.06
N ILE A 49 1.18 -5.10 -3.70
CA ILE A 49 2.21 -4.66 -4.67
C ILE A 49 2.91 -5.89 -5.29
N VAL A 50 3.25 -6.88 -4.48
CA VAL A 50 3.87 -8.12 -4.97
C VAL A 50 2.91 -8.88 -5.88
N ALA A 51 1.65 -9.03 -5.49
CA ALA A 51 0.63 -9.67 -6.32
C ALA A 51 0.45 -8.95 -7.66
N ASP A 52 0.33 -7.62 -7.64
CA ASP A 52 0.23 -6.80 -8.85
C ASP A 52 1.40 -7.03 -9.79
N THR A 53 2.61 -7.04 -9.23
CA THR A 53 3.85 -7.23 -9.99
C THR A 53 3.91 -8.62 -10.61
N VAL A 54 3.52 -9.66 -9.87
CA VAL A 54 3.46 -11.03 -10.38
C VAL A 54 2.47 -11.13 -11.54
N PHE A 55 1.26 -10.56 -11.41
CA PHE A 55 0.27 -10.58 -12.48
C PHE A 55 0.68 -9.70 -13.68
N ALA A 56 1.29 -8.54 -13.45
CA ALA A 56 1.82 -7.69 -14.49
C ALA A 56 2.93 -8.40 -15.30
N MET A 57 3.84 -9.06 -14.60
CA MET A 57 4.93 -9.85 -15.18
C MET A 57 4.38 -11.04 -15.96
N TRP A 58 3.44 -11.80 -15.38
CA TRP A 58 2.80 -12.93 -16.04
C TRP A 58 2.05 -12.53 -17.30
N LYS A 59 1.35 -11.39 -17.29
CA LYS A 59 0.70 -10.81 -18.46
C LYS A 59 1.69 -10.59 -19.60
N ILE A 60 2.88 -10.03 -19.32
CA ILE A 60 3.92 -9.81 -20.34
C ILE A 60 4.45 -11.14 -20.85
N VAL A 61 4.81 -12.06 -19.94
CA VAL A 61 5.30 -13.39 -20.33
C VAL A 61 4.32 -14.14 -21.21
N ARG A 62 3.00 -14.02 -20.96
CA ARG A 62 1.96 -14.64 -21.78
C ARG A 62 1.79 -14.00 -23.17
N LYS A 63 2.06 -12.71 -23.31
CA LYS A 63 1.88 -11.97 -24.57
C LYS A 63 3.13 -11.96 -25.44
N GLU A 64 4.30 -11.79 -24.82
CA GLU A 64 5.56 -11.48 -25.49
C GLU A 64 6.69 -12.46 -25.13
N GLY A 65 6.43 -13.40 -24.21
CA GLY A 65 7.40 -14.41 -23.76
C GLY A 65 8.34 -13.92 -22.66
N TRP A 66 9.17 -14.83 -22.14
CA TRP A 66 10.09 -14.56 -21.01
C TRP A 66 11.18 -13.52 -21.32
N ARG A 67 11.53 -13.35 -22.59
CA ARG A 67 12.57 -12.40 -23.04
C ARG A 67 12.10 -10.95 -23.06
N ALA A 68 10.79 -10.72 -22.96
CA ALA A 68 10.20 -9.38 -22.95
C ALA A 68 10.22 -8.72 -21.57
N LEU A 69 10.66 -9.45 -20.52
CA LEU A 69 10.88 -8.87 -19.21
C LEU A 69 12.07 -7.91 -19.29
N SER A 70 11.80 -6.62 -19.14
CA SER A 70 12.80 -5.56 -19.21
C SER A 70 13.02 -4.90 -17.84
N PHE A 71 14.11 -4.15 -17.75
CA PHE A 71 14.41 -3.31 -16.59
C PHE A 71 13.39 -2.17 -16.42
N LYS A 72 12.64 -1.84 -17.48
CA LYS A 72 11.61 -0.81 -17.45
C LYS A 72 10.47 -1.17 -16.50
N GLU A 73 10.08 -2.44 -16.46
CA GLU A 73 9.04 -2.96 -15.55
C GLU A 73 9.51 -2.93 -14.10
N ALA A 74 10.77 -3.31 -13.86
CA ALA A 74 11.38 -3.25 -12.53
C ALA A 74 11.46 -1.80 -11.99
N ASN A 75 11.76 -0.83 -12.87
CA ASN A 75 11.74 0.59 -12.51
C ASN A 75 10.32 1.05 -12.11
N GLY A 76 9.28 0.54 -12.78
CA GLY A 76 7.89 0.83 -12.41
C GLY A 76 7.55 0.41 -10.98
N LEU A 77 8.03 -0.77 -10.54
CA LEU A 77 7.88 -1.24 -9.17
C LEU A 77 8.60 -0.32 -8.17
N LEU A 78 9.86 0.05 -8.47
CA LEU A 78 10.63 0.93 -7.57
C LEU A 78 9.96 2.28 -7.39
N VAL A 79 9.46 2.87 -8.48
CA VAL A 79 8.71 4.13 -8.45
C VAL A 79 7.43 3.97 -7.61
N LYS A 80 6.67 2.89 -7.78
CA LYS A 80 5.50 2.60 -6.93
C LYS A 80 5.86 2.53 -5.45
N CYS A 81 6.91 1.78 -5.10
CA CYS A 81 7.39 1.67 -3.72
C CYS A 81 7.78 3.02 -3.13
N PHE A 82 8.50 3.85 -3.88
CA PHE A 82 8.91 5.19 -3.42
C PHE A 82 7.71 6.13 -3.21
N LEU A 83 6.76 6.15 -4.16
CA LEU A 83 5.55 6.96 -4.04
C LEU A 83 4.70 6.53 -2.86
N TYR A 84 4.52 5.23 -2.65
CA TYR A 84 3.75 4.71 -1.52
C TYR A 84 4.43 4.93 -0.19
N PHE A 85 5.75 4.80 -0.13
CA PHE A 85 6.49 5.21 1.05
C PHE A 85 6.26 6.69 1.38
N GLY A 86 6.30 7.58 0.38
CA GLY A 86 5.97 9.00 0.57
C GLY A 86 4.55 9.23 1.11
N VAL A 87 3.55 8.53 0.58
CA VAL A 87 2.16 8.62 1.07
C VAL A 87 2.01 8.07 2.49
N LEU A 88 2.69 6.98 2.84
CA LEU A 88 2.69 6.43 4.20
C LEU A 88 3.22 7.45 5.21
N VAL A 89 4.36 8.08 4.89
CA VAL A 89 4.99 9.11 5.73
C VAL A 89 4.10 10.34 5.86
N LEU A 90 3.47 10.76 4.76
CA LEU A 90 2.53 11.87 4.75
C LEU A 90 1.31 11.57 5.62
N ALA A 91 0.68 10.41 5.45
CA ALA A 91 -0.48 9.97 6.21
C ALA A 91 -0.18 9.90 7.71
N HIS A 92 0.96 9.28 8.07
CA HIS A 92 1.42 9.18 9.44
C HIS A 92 1.66 10.57 10.05
N SER A 93 2.34 11.45 9.32
CA SER A 93 2.65 12.80 9.79
C SER A 93 1.39 13.64 9.99
N LEU A 94 0.44 13.59 9.05
CA LEU A 94 -0.81 14.36 9.12
C LEU A 94 -1.79 13.79 10.16
N GLY A 95 -1.82 12.47 10.37
CA GLY A 95 -2.69 11.86 11.37
C GLY A 95 -2.21 12.04 12.82
N ASN A 96 -0.89 12.16 13.03
CA ASN A 96 -0.29 12.08 14.37
C ASN A 96 0.41 13.36 14.84
N PHE A 97 0.39 14.46 14.07
CA PHE A 97 1.03 15.69 14.52
C PHE A 97 0.30 16.31 15.72
N THR A 98 1.10 16.95 16.57
CA THR A 98 0.62 17.64 17.77
C THR A 98 0.91 19.12 17.67
N ILE A 99 -0.06 19.97 18.02
CA ILE A 99 0.14 21.41 18.18
C ILE A 99 0.15 21.71 19.68
N HIS A 100 1.23 22.31 20.19
CA HIS A 100 1.43 22.57 21.63
C HIS A 100 1.23 21.32 22.52
N GLY A 101 1.69 20.15 22.05
CA GLY A 101 1.57 18.88 22.78
C GLY A 101 0.15 18.29 22.81
N LYS A 102 -0.82 18.91 22.13
CA LYS A 102 -2.18 18.38 21.98
C LYS A 102 -2.34 17.73 20.60
N PRO A 103 -2.99 16.55 20.51
CA PRO A 103 -3.28 15.93 19.23
C PRO A 103 -4.21 16.82 18.41
N PHE A 104 -3.92 16.97 17.12
CA PHE A 104 -4.76 17.75 16.22
C PHE A 104 -5.84 16.86 15.59
N THR A 105 -7.02 16.82 16.21
CA THR A 105 -8.06 15.83 15.89
C THR A 105 -8.64 15.94 14.47
N TYR A 106 -8.58 17.11 13.82
CA TYR A 106 -9.22 17.33 12.51
C TYR A 106 -8.62 16.49 11.37
N PHE A 107 -7.39 15.99 11.50
CA PHE A 107 -6.75 15.16 10.47
C PHE A 107 -6.69 13.67 10.83
N THR A 108 -7.33 13.24 11.91
CA THR A 108 -7.31 11.82 12.35
C THR A 108 -8.00 10.83 11.42
N TRP A 109 -8.66 11.30 10.36
CA TRP A 109 -9.29 10.48 9.32
C TRP A 109 -8.41 10.30 8.08
N ILE A 110 -7.34 11.08 7.94
CA ILE A 110 -6.59 11.18 6.68
C ILE A 110 -5.78 9.92 6.36
N ASP A 111 -5.33 9.22 7.40
CA ASP A 111 -4.69 7.92 7.32
C ASP A 111 -5.65 6.87 6.74
N TYR A 112 -6.85 6.71 7.30
CA TYR A 112 -7.87 5.81 6.77
C TYR A 112 -8.18 6.11 5.30
N PHE A 113 -8.29 7.38 4.93
CA PHE A 113 -8.54 7.80 3.57
C PHE A 113 -7.39 7.43 2.62
N LEU A 114 -6.16 7.84 2.94
CA LEU A 114 -4.99 7.62 2.10
C LEU A 114 -4.66 6.12 1.99
N TYR A 115 -4.81 5.38 3.09
CA TYR A 115 -4.63 3.92 3.13
C TYR A 115 -5.66 3.21 2.26
N SER A 116 -6.94 3.57 2.39
CA SER A 116 -8.01 3.03 1.54
C SER A 116 -7.77 3.33 0.06
N TYR A 117 -7.34 4.54 -0.27
CA TYR A 117 -6.99 4.95 -1.63
C TYR A 117 -5.84 4.10 -2.22
N MET A 118 -4.78 3.89 -1.44
CA MET A 118 -3.65 3.06 -1.86
C MET A 118 -4.05 1.61 -2.11
N ILE A 119 -4.83 1.02 -1.21
CA ILE A 119 -5.32 -0.36 -1.35
C ILE A 119 -6.22 -0.48 -2.58
N ALA A 120 -7.17 0.42 -2.77
CA ALA A 120 -8.04 0.41 -3.93
C ALA A 120 -7.25 0.55 -5.23
N LYS A 121 -6.20 1.39 -5.23
CA LYS A 121 -5.34 1.57 -6.39
C LYS A 121 -4.57 0.31 -6.78
N GLU A 122 -4.01 -0.40 -5.80
CA GLU A 122 -3.34 -1.66 -6.10
C GLU A 122 -4.33 -2.79 -6.44
N ALA A 123 -5.45 -2.90 -5.74
CA ALA A 123 -6.50 -3.88 -6.05
C ALA A 123 -7.00 -3.74 -7.50
N MET A 124 -7.16 -2.49 -7.96
CA MET A 124 -7.56 -2.20 -9.33
C MET A 124 -6.48 -2.52 -10.36
N SER A 125 -5.21 -2.24 -10.03
CA SER A 125 -4.06 -2.62 -10.86
C SER A 125 -4.00 -4.13 -11.04
N VAL A 126 -4.13 -4.89 -9.95
CA VAL A 126 -4.21 -6.36 -9.95
C VAL A 126 -5.39 -6.84 -10.80
N ALA A 127 -6.58 -6.30 -10.59
CA ALA A 127 -7.79 -6.68 -11.34
C ALA A 127 -7.63 -6.47 -12.86
N LYS A 128 -7.08 -5.32 -13.26
CA LYS A 128 -6.80 -5.01 -14.68
C LYS A 128 -5.75 -5.98 -15.25
N ASN A 129 -4.70 -6.31 -14.50
CA ASN A 129 -3.68 -7.27 -14.93
C ASN A 129 -4.25 -8.69 -15.08
N ILE A 130 -5.09 -9.15 -14.15
CA ILE A 130 -5.78 -10.44 -14.22
C ILE A 130 -6.69 -10.50 -15.45
N ASN A 131 -7.56 -9.50 -15.65
CA ASN A 131 -8.47 -9.48 -16.80
C ASN A 131 -7.74 -9.38 -18.15
N ALA A 132 -6.55 -8.78 -18.18
CA ALA A 132 -5.71 -8.76 -19.37
C ALA A 132 -5.09 -10.14 -19.70
N ILE A 133 -4.99 -11.05 -18.73
CA ILE A 133 -4.55 -12.44 -18.93
C ILE A 133 -5.73 -13.33 -19.31
N LYS A 134 -6.83 -13.25 -18.55
CA LYS A 134 -8.07 -13.99 -18.78
C LYS A 134 -9.24 -13.01 -18.69
N PRO A 135 -9.85 -12.66 -19.83
CA PRO A 135 -11.02 -11.78 -19.85
C PRO A 135 -12.12 -12.28 -18.92
N ASP A 136 -12.82 -11.33 -18.30
CA ASP A 136 -14.01 -11.55 -17.47
C ASP A 136 -13.80 -12.36 -16.17
N TRP A 137 -12.57 -12.52 -15.69
CA TRP A 137 -12.32 -13.17 -14.39
C TRP A 137 -12.75 -12.31 -13.21
N VAL A 138 -12.41 -11.01 -13.26
CA VAL A 138 -12.92 -10.01 -12.32
C VAL A 138 -14.17 -9.37 -12.93
N PRO A 139 -15.32 -9.41 -12.24
CA PRO A 139 -16.54 -8.80 -12.75
C PRO A 139 -16.37 -7.31 -13.05
N LYS A 140 -16.92 -6.85 -14.18
CA LYS A 140 -16.78 -5.46 -14.64
C LYS A 140 -17.27 -4.44 -13.61
N TRP A 141 -18.34 -4.75 -12.89
CA TRP A 141 -18.86 -3.89 -11.81
C TRP A 141 -17.86 -3.63 -10.69
N VAL A 142 -16.96 -4.60 -10.38
CA VAL A 142 -15.90 -4.41 -9.38
C VAL A 142 -14.87 -3.40 -9.89
N ILE A 143 -14.48 -3.55 -11.15
CA ILE A 143 -13.49 -2.66 -11.79
C ILE A 143 -14.06 -1.25 -11.90
N GLU A 144 -15.31 -1.10 -12.31
CA GLU A 144 -15.98 0.20 -12.44
C GLU A 144 -16.09 0.93 -11.10
N ARG A 145 -16.41 0.22 -10.00
CA ARG A 145 -16.45 0.84 -8.66
C ARG A 145 -15.09 1.30 -8.18
N LEU A 146 -14.06 0.47 -8.36
CA LEU A 146 -12.70 0.84 -8.01
C LEU A 146 -12.20 2.03 -8.86
N ASP A 147 -12.52 2.04 -10.16
CA ASP A 147 -12.16 3.13 -11.08
C ASP A 147 -12.89 4.43 -10.69
N LYS A 148 -14.17 4.35 -10.35
CA LYS A 148 -14.95 5.48 -9.84
C LYS A 148 -14.35 6.05 -8.55
N PHE A 149 -14.05 5.19 -7.57
CA PHE A 149 -13.41 5.60 -6.33
C PHE A 149 -12.04 6.26 -6.57
N GLN A 150 -11.24 5.78 -7.52
CA GLN A 150 -9.96 6.42 -7.84
C GLN A 150 -10.11 7.83 -8.40
N GLN A 151 -11.16 8.08 -9.18
CA GLN A 151 -11.42 9.39 -9.78
C GLN A 151 -12.04 10.37 -8.76
N THR A 152 -12.95 9.90 -7.92
CA THR A 152 -13.73 10.73 -7.00
C THR A 152 -13.10 10.85 -5.62
N GLY A 153 -12.33 9.86 -5.20
CA GLY A 153 -11.84 9.69 -3.83
C GLY A 153 -12.93 9.35 -2.79
N LYS A 154 -14.19 9.15 -3.18
CA LYS A 154 -15.30 9.01 -2.21
C LYS A 154 -15.49 7.58 -1.75
N LEU A 155 -15.31 7.30 -0.46
CA LEU A 155 -15.45 5.96 0.13
C LEU A 155 -16.81 5.30 -0.15
N GLU A 156 -17.86 6.11 -0.34
CA GLU A 156 -19.21 5.68 -0.72
C GLU A 156 -19.23 4.88 -2.03
N ASP A 157 -18.34 5.19 -2.98
CA ASP A 157 -18.26 4.50 -4.27
C ASP A 157 -17.75 3.05 -4.14
N LEU A 158 -17.18 2.67 -3.00
CA LEU A 158 -16.79 1.30 -2.67
C LEU A 158 -17.92 0.48 -2.03
N ALA A 159 -18.96 1.14 -1.50
CA ALA A 159 -20.08 0.46 -0.89
C ALA A 159 -20.97 -0.18 -1.97
N LYS A 160 -21.60 -1.32 -1.65
CA LYS A 160 -22.70 -1.84 -2.46
C LYS A 160 -23.85 -0.84 -2.31
N ASP A 161 -24.33 -0.26 -3.42
CA ASP A 161 -25.62 0.43 -3.41
C ASP A 161 -26.63 -0.46 -2.68
N LYS A 162 -27.20 0.08 -1.61
CA LYS A 162 -28.38 -0.53 -0.99
C LYS A 162 -29.45 -0.48 -2.06
N ASP A 163 -29.94 -1.66 -2.45
CA ASP A 163 -31.04 -1.90 -3.41
C ASP A 163 -31.90 -0.65 -3.67
N GLU A 164 -31.62 0.08 -4.76
CA GLU A 164 -32.58 1.06 -5.26
C GLU A 164 -33.81 0.28 -5.71
N PRO A 165 -35.01 0.50 -5.13
CA PRO A 165 -36.20 -0.18 -5.58
C PRO A 165 -36.43 0.17 -7.06
N PRO A 166 -36.90 -0.79 -7.87
CA PRO A 166 -37.04 -0.59 -9.31
C PRO A 166 -37.90 0.65 -9.57
N LYS A 167 -37.37 1.58 -10.38
CA LYS A 167 -38.11 2.77 -10.81
C LYS A 167 -39.46 2.34 -11.40
N PRO A 168 -40.58 2.99 -11.03
CA PRO A 168 -41.88 2.71 -11.63
C PRO A 168 -41.77 2.81 -13.15
N GLN A 169 -42.17 1.76 -13.87
CA GLN A 169 -42.26 1.82 -15.33
C GLN A 169 -43.31 2.86 -15.71
N GLU A 170 -42.90 3.89 -16.44
CA GLU A 170 -43.85 4.84 -17.03
C GLU A 170 -44.76 4.09 -18.02
N PRO A 171 -46.09 4.33 -18.00
CA PRO A 171 -47.01 3.65 -18.89
C PRO A 171 -46.64 3.95 -20.34
N GLN A 172 -46.41 2.90 -21.13
CA GLN A 172 -46.21 3.05 -22.57
C GLN A 172 -47.50 3.61 -23.18
N LEU A 173 -47.45 4.87 -23.59
CA LEU A 173 -48.51 5.49 -24.37
C LEU A 173 -48.41 4.93 -25.80
N ASN A 174 -49.21 3.91 -26.09
CA ASN A 174 -49.40 3.42 -27.45
C ASN A 174 -50.03 4.53 -28.30
N SER A 175 -49.31 5.00 -29.32
CA SER A 175 -49.84 5.76 -30.44
C SER A 175 -49.14 5.32 -31.71
#